data_AF-A0A9P7JM23-F1
#
_entry.id   AF-A0A9P7JM23-F1
#
_cell.length_a   1.000
_cell.length_b   1.000
_cell.length_c   1.000
_cell.angle_alpha   90.00
_cell.angle_beta   90.00
_cell.angle_gamma   90.00
#
_symmetry.space_group_name_H-M   'P 1'
#
loop_
_entity.id
_entity.type
_entity.pdbx_description
1 polymer ?
#
loop_
_entity_poly.entity_id
_entity_poly.type
_entity_poly.pdbx_seq_one_letter_code
_entity_poly.pdbx_strand_id
1 'polypeptide(L)'
;MEKASHLSVIVDLSPTQWHLSAQTSNQYPLSIETFLSQLLAFLNAHIASKHENSLVVFGALPGKSVLLYSSTELLSDDVPSLDANSYLPFKLVDSTVVQRIMNEFDAIGELEEEPSCALVGAVTKALCYINRITHPSSTTAGVAEDPSIVHDPRILILSVSPDLSSSYIPIMNAIFSAQKL
;
A
#
# COMPACT_ATOMS: atom_id res chain seq x y z
N MET A 1 25.45 -2.48 12.45
CA MET A 1 24.28 -3.36 12.34
C MET A 1 23.23 -2.61 11.55
N GLU A 2 22.72 -3.21 10.50
CA GLU A 2 21.91 -2.52 9.50
C GLU A 2 20.44 -2.51 9.98
N LYS A 3 19.88 -1.32 10.26
CA LYS A 3 18.59 -1.15 10.97
C LYS A 3 17.37 -1.66 10.18
N ALA A 4 16.30 -2.03 10.87
CA ALA A 4 14.97 -2.31 10.31
C ALA A 4 14.41 -1.07 9.61
N SER A 5 13.62 -1.27 8.53
CA SER A 5 13.01 -0.20 7.75
C SER A 5 11.49 -0.41 7.58
N HIS A 6 10.76 0.70 7.50
CA HIS A 6 9.34 0.70 7.18
C HIS A 6 9.10 1.19 5.75
N LEU A 7 8.31 0.43 5.01
CA LEU A 7 7.86 0.80 3.68
C LEU A 7 6.34 0.96 3.64
N SER A 8 5.89 2.14 3.27
CA SER A 8 4.51 2.42 2.91
C SER A 8 4.40 2.44 1.39
N VAL A 9 3.67 1.48 0.81
CA VAL A 9 3.43 1.42 -0.64
C VAL A 9 2.03 1.93 -0.94
N ILE A 10 1.92 2.90 -1.83
CA ILE A 10 0.66 3.43 -2.34
C ILE A 10 0.54 3.01 -3.79
N VAL A 11 -0.53 2.27 -4.10
CA VAL A 11 -0.82 1.77 -5.44
C VAL A 11 -2.03 2.52 -5.98
N ASP A 12 -1.85 3.19 -7.10
CA ASP A 12 -2.97 3.73 -7.88
C ASP A 12 -3.73 2.58 -8.58
N LEU A 13 -5.02 2.51 -8.33
CA LEU A 13 -5.92 1.43 -8.75
C LEU A 13 -7.12 1.99 -9.53
N SER A 14 -6.93 3.04 -10.35
CA SER A 14 -7.94 3.48 -11.33
C SER A 14 -8.12 2.42 -12.45
N PRO A 15 -9.32 1.81 -12.58
CA PRO A 15 -9.57 0.78 -13.58
C PRO A 15 -9.40 1.30 -15.02
N THR A 16 -9.92 2.50 -15.33
CA THR A 16 -9.81 3.09 -16.67
C THR A 16 -8.35 3.30 -17.05
N GLN A 17 -7.54 3.79 -16.11
CA GLN A 17 -6.14 4.06 -16.40
C GLN A 17 -5.32 2.77 -16.56
N TRP A 18 -5.60 1.73 -15.76
CA TRP A 18 -4.99 0.41 -15.95
C TRP A 18 -5.39 -0.23 -17.28
N HIS A 19 -6.63 -0.02 -17.73
CA HIS A 19 -7.08 -0.44 -19.06
C HIS A 19 -6.27 0.27 -20.16
N LEU A 20 -6.13 1.60 -20.08
CA LEU A 20 -5.35 2.39 -21.04
C LEU A 20 -3.85 1.99 -21.03
N SER A 21 -3.28 1.72 -19.85
CA SER A 21 -1.91 1.24 -19.70
C SER A 21 -1.66 -0.10 -20.40
N ALA A 22 -2.66 -0.99 -20.42
CA ALA A 22 -2.55 -2.30 -21.06
C ALA A 22 -2.67 -2.27 -22.59
N GLN A 23 -3.12 -1.15 -23.18
CA GLN A 23 -3.31 -1.06 -24.62
C GLN A 23 -1.97 -1.09 -25.38
N THR A 24 -1.94 -1.80 -26.51
CA THR A 24 -0.77 -1.90 -27.39
C THR A 24 -0.38 -0.57 -28.06
N SER A 25 -1.25 0.45 -27.97
CA SER A 25 -0.96 1.82 -28.39
C SER A 25 0.06 2.52 -27.48
N ASN A 26 0.24 2.04 -26.24
CA ASN A 26 1.22 2.57 -25.31
C ASN A 26 2.64 2.10 -25.71
N GLN A 27 3.65 2.97 -25.51
CA GLN A 27 5.05 2.64 -25.76
C GLN A 27 5.54 1.46 -24.89
N TYR A 28 5.01 1.35 -23.66
CA TYR A 28 5.32 0.28 -22.73
C TYR A 28 4.02 -0.29 -22.15
N PRO A 29 3.31 -1.18 -22.87
CA PRO A 29 2.07 -1.76 -22.39
C PRO A 29 2.31 -2.56 -21.10
N LEU A 30 1.57 -2.22 -20.05
CA LEU A 30 1.66 -2.88 -18.76
C LEU A 30 0.25 -3.20 -18.26
N SER A 31 -0.09 -4.49 -18.22
CA SER A 31 -1.34 -4.96 -17.63
C SER A 31 -1.25 -4.97 -16.12
N ILE A 32 -2.40 -4.81 -15.46
CA ILE A 32 -2.46 -4.85 -13.99
C ILE A 32 -2.00 -6.20 -13.43
N GLU A 33 -2.28 -7.32 -14.11
CA GLU A 33 -1.82 -8.65 -13.71
C GLU A 33 -0.30 -8.78 -13.68
N THR A 34 0.37 -8.29 -14.73
CA THR A 34 1.84 -8.28 -14.83
C THR A 34 2.43 -7.37 -13.76
N PHE A 35 1.84 -6.18 -13.59
CA PHE A 35 2.26 -5.24 -12.56
C PHE A 35 2.11 -5.81 -11.14
N LEU A 36 0.97 -6.43 -10.81
CA LEU A 36 0.73 -7.02 -9.49
C LEU A 36 1.72 -8.15 -9.22
N SER A 37 2.02 -8.98 -10.22
CA SER A 37 3.05 -10.03 -10.09
C SER A 37 4.43 -9.45 -9.73
N GLN A 38 4.81 -8.35 -10.37
CA GLN A 38 6.08 -7.65 -10.08
C GLN A 38 6.06 -6.94 -8.72
N LEU A 39 4.92 -6.33 -8.38
CA LEU A 39 4.72 -5.67 -7.09
C LEU A 39 4.84 -6.68 -5.95
N LEU A 40 4.15 -7.81 -6.02
CA LEU A 40 4.23 -8.86 -4.99
C LEU A 40 5.66 -9.38 -4.84
N ALA A 41 6.38 -9.62 -5.93
CA ALA A 41 7.79 -9.99 -5.89
C ALA A 41 8.66 -8.93 -5.17
N PHE A 42 8.39 -7.65 -5.41
CA PHE A 42 9.06 -6.54 -4.72
C PHE A 42 8.71 -6.47 -3.23
N LEU A 43 7.43 -6.61 -2.87
CA LEU A 43 6.98 -6.63 -1.46
C LEU A 43 7.62 -7.79 -0.70
N ASN A 44 7.62 -8.98 -1.30
CA ASN A 44 8.23 -10.17 -0.74
C ASN A 44 9.75 -10.01 -0.61
N ALA A 45 10.43 -9.37 -1.57
CA ALA A 45 11.85 -9.05 -1.45
C ALA A 45 12.15 -8.07 -0.30
N HIS A 46 11.29 -7.07 -0.05
CA HIS A 46 11.43 -6.16 1.09
C HIS A 46 11.31 -6.90 2.43
N ILE A 47 10.32 -7.78 2.57
CA ILE A 47 10.12 -8.60 3.77
C ILE A 47 11.27 -9.61 3.94
N ALA A 48 11.72 -10.23 2.84
CA ALA A 48 12.84 -11.17 2.84
C ALA A 48 14.17 -10.52 3.27
N SER A 49 14.34 -9.23 2.95
CA SER A 49 15.58 -8.51 3.20
C SER A 49 15.92 -8.46 4.70
N LYS A 50 14.91 -8.23 5.56
CA LYS A 50 15.05 -8.27 7.02
C LYS A 50 13.73 -8.66 7.69
N HIS A 51 13.79 -9.54 8.67
CA HIS A 51 12.64 -10.01 9.44
C HIS A 51 11.94 -8.91 10.24
N GLU A 52 12.64 -7.85 10.62
CA GLU A 52 12.09 -6.68 11.34
C GLU A 52 11.51 -5.61 10.38
N ASN A 53 11.61 -5.81 9.06
CA ASN A 53 11.03 -4.86 8.12
C ASN A 53 9.50 -4.86 8.24
N SER A 54 8.92 -3.68 8.31
CA SER A 54 7.47 -3.51 8.30
C SER A 54 7.00 -2.98 6.96
N LEU A 55 5.80 -3.42 6.57
CA LEU A 55 5.16 -3.09 5.32
C LEU A 55 3.71 -2.69 5.55
N VAL A 56 3.28 -1.64 4.86
CA VAL A 56 1.87 -1.29 4.70
C VAL A 56 1.59 -0.98 3.24
N VAL A 57 0.44 -1.43 2.74
CA VAL A 57 0.02 -1.24 1.35
C VAL A 57 -1.33 -0.53 1.34
N PHE A 58 -1.40 0.62 0.67
CA PHE A 58 -2.62 1.39 0.46
C PHE A 58 -3.02 1.36 -1.01
N GLY A 59 -4.32 1.27 -1.27
CA GLY A 59 -4.92 1.44 -2.60
C GLY A 59 -5.50 2.84 -2.74
N ALA A 60 -5.14 3.56 -3.79
CA ALA A 60 -5.81 4.78 -4.22
C ALA A 60 -6.77 4.42 -5.36
N LEU A 61 -8.06 4.43 -5.05
CA LEU A 61 -9.14 4.14 -6.00
C LEU A 61 -9.85 5.44 -6.39
N PRO A 62 -10.67 5.42 -7.45
CA PRO A 62 -11.62 6.49 -7.74
C PRO A 62 -12.47 6.84 -6.52
N GLY A 63 -12.37 8.08 -6.03
CA GLY A 63 -13.20 8.59 -4.93
C GLY A 63 -12.92 8.01 -3.53
N LYS A 64 -12.13 6.93 -3.40
CA LYS A 64 -11.80 6.33 -2.09
C LYS A 64 -10.34 5.87 -2.03
N SER A 65 -9.76 5.95 -0.84
CA SER A 65 -8.46 5.32 -0.53
C SER A 65 -8.69 4.22 0.50
N VAL A 66 -7.99 3.10 0.41
CA VAL A 66 -8.22 1.92 1.26
C VAL A 66 -6.91 1.32 1.75
N LEU A 67 -6.96 0.67 2.91
CA LEU A 67 -5.85 -0.13 3.42
C LEU A 67 -5.96 -1.55 2.86
N LEU A 68 -4.98 -1.95 2.06
CA LEU A 68 -4.92 -3.28 1.43
C LEU A 68 -4.23 -4.29 2.35
N TYR A 69 -3.11 -3.90 2.96
CA TYR A 69 -2.34 -4.75 3.85
C TYR A 69 -1.60 -3.92 4.91
N SER A 70 -1.48 -4.45 6.12
CA SER A 70 -0.71 -3.85 7.21
C SER A 70 -0.02 -4.95 8.01
N SER A 71 1.28 -4.79 8.26
CA SER A 71 2.03 -5.72 9.11
C SER A 71 1.64 -5.62 10.60
N THR A 72 1.06 -4.49 11.02
CA THR A 72 0.70 -4.23 12.44
C THR A 72 -0.78 -4.53 12.73
N GLU A 73 -1.64 -4.47 11.71
CA GLU A 73 -3.07 -4.75 11.83
C GLU A 73 -3.37 -6.04 11.07
N LEU A 74 -2.98 -7.17 11.64
CA LEU A 74 -3.44 -8.48 11.17
C LEU A 74 -4.94 -8.61 11.47
N LEU A 75 -5.77 -8.20 10.53
CA LEU A 75 -7.22 -8.32 10.57
C LEU A 75 -7.62 -9.80 10.34
N SER A 76 -7.55 -10.60 11.42
CA SER A 76 -8.30 -11.84 11.75
C SER A 76 -8.54 -12.97 10.71
N ASP A 77 -8.29 -14.19 11.20
CA ASP A 77 -8.97 -15.49 11.01
C ASP A 77 -8.82 -16.37 9.76
N ASP A 78 -8.41 -15.85 8.59
CA ASP A 78 -8.10 -16.71 7.43
C ASP A 78 -6.58 -16.87 7.27
N VAL A 79 -5.95 -17.62 8.17
CA VAL A 79 -4.57 -18.09 7.92
C VAL A 79 -4.66 -19.15 6.82
N PRO A 80 -4.19 -18.87 5.59
CA PRO A 80 -4.28 -19.85 4.51
C PRO A 80 -3.54 -21.12 4.93
N SER A 81 -4.10 -22.28 4.61
CA SER A 81 -3.55 -23.59 5.00
C SER A 81 -2.04 -23.64 4.74
N LEU A 82 -1.27 -23.96 5.78
CA LEU A 82 0.18 -24.02 5.72
C LEU A 82 0.58 -25.18 4.80
N ASP A 83 1.15 -24.86 3.65
CA ASP A 83 1.95 -25.82 2.91
C ASP A 83 3.36 -25.80 3.52
N ALA A 84 3.92 -26.97 3.81
CA ALA A 84 5.18 -27.14 4.53
C ALA A 84 6.37 -26.45 3.85
N ASN A 85 6.23 -26.12 2.56
CA ASN A 85 7.27 -25.49 1.74
C ASN A 85 7.06 -23.98 1.51
N SER A 86 6.04 -23.37 2.12
CA SER A 86 5.70 -21.95 1.88
C SER A 86 6.11 -21.05 3.05
N TYR A 87 6.74 -19.91 2.75
CA TYR A 87 7.01 -18.89 3.75
C TYR A 87 5.73 -18.10 4.04
N LEU A 88 5.18 -18.30 5.24
CA LEU A 88 3.86 -17.80 5.63
C LEU A 88 3.68 -16.28 5.42
N PRO A 89 4.64 -15.40 5.77
CA PRO A 89 4.48 -13.96 5.54
C PRO A 89 4.26 -13.58 4.08
N PHE A 90 4.92 -14.25 3.13
CA PHE A 90 4.72 -13.97 1.71
C PHE A 90 3.33 -14.41 1.26
N LYS A 91 2.92 -15.62 1.66
CA LYS A 91 1.60 -16.14 1.32
C LYS A 91 0.48 -15.22 1.83
N LEU A 92 0.63 -14.72 3.05
CA LEU A 92 -0.33 -13.82 3.67
C LEU A 92 -0.39 -12.46 2.96
N VAL A 93 0.76 -11.87 2.64
CA VAL A 93 0.83 -10.60 1.89
C VAL A 93 0.19 -10.76 0.53
N ASP A 94 0.60 -11.79 -0.22
CA ASP A 94 0.11 -12.06 -1.58
C ASP A 94 -1.40 -12.29 -1.58
N SER A 95 -1.91 -13.18 -0.71
CA SER A 95 -3.35 -13.47 -0.65
C SER A 95 -4.17 -12.26 -0.23
N THR A 96 -3.73 -11.54 0.80
CA THR A 96 -4.47 -10.40 1.35
C THR A 96 -4.51 -9.25 0.37
N VAL A 97 -3.37 -8.88 -0.22
CA VAL A 97 -3.30 -7.77 -1.19
C VAL A 97 -4.16 -8.08 -2.41
N VAL A 98 -4.03 -9.27 -3.00
CA VAL A 98 -4.82 -9.65 -4.19
C VAL A 98 -6.31 -9.71 -3.87
N GLN A 99 -6.70 -10.39 -2.78
CA GLN A 99 -8.09 -10.51 -2.38
C GLN A 99 -8.74 -9.14 -2.12
N ARG A 100 -8.04 -8.23 -1.43
CA ARG A 100 -8.56 -6.89 -1.19
C ARG A 100 -8.70 -6.08 -2.46
N ILE A 101 -7.71 -6.12 -3.36
CA ILE A 101 -7.81 -5.42 -4.65
C ILE A 101 -9.00 -5.95 -5.45
N MET A 102 -9.19 -7.27 -5.52
CA MET A 102 -10.33 -7.89 -6.20
C MET A 102 -11.67 -7.45 -5.59
N ASN A 103 -11.82 -7.54 -4.27
CA ASN A 103 -13.03 -7.09 -3.58
C ASN A 103 -13.34 -5.61 -3.85
N GLU A 104 -12.31 -4.77 -3.90
CA GLU A 104 -12.46 -3.34 -4.14
C GLU A 104 -12.85 -3.02 -5.58
N PHE A 105 -12.34 -3.79 -6.56
CA PHE A 105 -12.75 -3.70 -7.96
C PHE A 105 -14.19 -4.17 -8.17
N ASP A 106 -14.57 -5.30 -7.57
CA ASP A 106 -15.95 -5.80 -7.61
C ASP A 106 -16.92 -4.79 -6.98
N ALA A 107 -16.49 -4.09 -5.93
CA ALA A 107 -17.28 -3.08 -5.24
C ALA A 107 -17.40 -1.74 -5.99
N ILE A 108 -16.46 -1.41 -6.89
CA ILE A 108 -16.56 -0.21 -7.73
C ILE A 108 -17.71 -0.38 -8.73
N GLY A 109 -17.90 -1.57 -9.29
CA GLY A 109 -18.93 -1.85 -10.30
C GLY A 109 -18.78 -1.00 -11.56
N GLU A 110 -19.85 -0.96 -12.38
CA GLU A 110 -19.92 -0.06 -13.54
C GLU A 110 -20.43 1.31 -13.09
N LEU A 111 -19.52 2.23 -12.78
CA LEU A 111 -19.86 3.64 -12.55
C LEU A 111 -20.03 4.35 -13.89
N GLU A 112 -21.10 5.14 -14.05
CA GLU A 112 -21.31 5.98 -15.24
C GLU A 112 -20.24 7.07 -15.37
N GLU A 113 -19.71 7.56 -14.24
CA GLU A 113 -18.63 8.54 -14.19
C GLU A 113 -17.61 8.13 -13.12
N GLU A 114 -16.37 7.87 -13.53
CA GLU A 114 -15.29 7.52 -12.61
C GLU A 114 -14.77 8.79 -11.92
N PRO A 115 -14.91 8.94 -10.59
CA PRO A 115 -14.35 10.09 -9.89
C PRO A 115 -12.82 10.09 -9.93
N SER A 116 -12.21 11.25 -9.67
CA SER A 116 -10.76 11.37 -9.61
C SER A 116 -10.13 10.39 -8.60
N CYS A 117 -8.96 9.85 -8.93
CA CYS A 117 -8.17 9.00 -8.04
C CYS A 117 -7.89 9.69 -6.70
N ALA A 118 -8.20 9.01 -5.59
CA ALA A 118 -8.06 9.54 -4.24
C ALA A 118 -6.62 9.41 -3.70
N LEU A 119 -5.62 9.75 -4.52
CA LEU A 119 -4.19 9.63 -4.20
C LEU A 119 -3.81 10.43 -2.94
N VAL A 120 -4.29 11.67 -2.83
CA VAL A 120 -4.09 12.54 -1.65
C VAL A 120 -4.53 11.86 -0.36
N GLY A 121 -5.67 11.17 -0.42
CA GLY A 121 -6.21 10.43 0.72
C GLY A 121 -5.28 9.28 1.13
N ALA A 122 -4.74 8.54 0.16
CA ALA A 122 -3.79 7.47 0.42
C ALA A 122 -2.46 7.99 1.02
N VAL A 123 -1.91 9.09 0.49
CA VAL A 123 -0.69 9.72 1.02
C VAL A 123 -0.90 10.19 2.46
N THR A 124 -2.04 10.85 2.73
CA THR A 124 -2.37 11.32 4.08
C THR A 124 -2.51 10.15 5.05
N LYS A 125 -3.16 9.06 4.64
CA LYS A 125 -3.27 7.83 5.43
C LYS A 125 -1.91 7.21 5.73
N ALA A 126 -1.02 7.16 4.74
CA ALA A 126 0.35 6.68 4.94
C ALA A 126 1.11 7.56 5.95
N LEU A 127 1.02 8.88 5.84
CA LEU A 127 1.65 9.80 6.79
C LEU A 127 1.09 9.65 8.21
N CYS A 128 -0.22 9.54 8.37
CA CYS A 128 -0.84 9.29 9.67
C CYS A 128 -0.44 7.91 10.23
N TYR A 129 -0.35 6.89 9.39
CA TYR A 129 0.10 5.55 9.77
C TYR A 129 1.54 5.58 10.28
N ILE A 130 2.45 6.21 9.51
CA ILE A 130 3.86 6.37 9.89
C ILE A 130 3.95 7.15 11.20
N ASN A 131 3.25 8.27 11.33
CA ASN A 131 3.22 9.05 12.57
C ASN A 131 2.80 8.20 13.78
N ARG A 132 1.79 7.33 13.61
CA ARG A 132 1.29 6.44 14.65
C ARG A 132 2.32 5.37 15.06
N ILE A 133 3.01 4.75 14.10
CA ILE A 133 4.01 3.70 14.41
C ILE A 133 5.33 4.30 14.93
N THR A 134 5.66 5.53 14.54
CA THR A 134 6.84 6.27 15.03
C THR A 134 6.62 6.80 16.45
N HIS A 135 5.37 7.15 16.79
CA HIS A 135 4.96 7.60 18.10
C HIS A 135 3.90 6.66 18.70
N PRO A 136 4.28 5.43 19.11
CA PRO A 136 3.34 4.54 19.77
C PRO A 136 2.80 5.24 21.02
N SER A 137 1.49 5.51 21.00
CA SER A 137 0.80 6.10 22.14
C SER A 137 0.87 5.10 23.30
N SER A 138 1.22 5.54 24.50
CA SER A 138 1.27 4.72 25.72
C SER A 138 -0.12 4.26 26.22
N THR A 139 -1.11 4.13 25.34
CA THR A 139 -2.53 3.91 25.67
C THR A 139 -2.99 2.46 25.54
N THR A 140 -2.17 1.54 25.04
CA THR A 140 -2.43 0.10 25.09
C THR A 140 -1.52 -0.56 26.13
N ALA A 141 -2.00 -0.59 27.37
CA ALA A 141 -1.42 -1.40 28.43
C ALA A 141 -1.49 -2.90 28.05
N GLY A 142 -0.35 -3.59 28.00
CA GLY A 142 -0.37 -5.05 28.17
C GLY A 142 0.71 -5.90 27.51
N VAL A 143 1.38 -5.47 26.44
CA VAL A 143 2.46 -6.27 25.84
C VAL A 143 3.63 -5.35 25.53
N ALA A 144 4.69 -5.50 26.32
CA ALA A 144 5.98 -4.90 26.04
C ALA A 144 6.58 -5.58 24.82
N GLU A 145 6.15 -5.19 23.63
CA GLU A 145 6.97 -5.33 22.44
C GLU A 145 7.99 -4.19 22.47
N ASP A 146 9.25 -4.58 22.37
CA ASP A 146 10.41 -3.69 22.36
C ASP A 146 10.13 -2.50 21.42
N PRO A 147 10.34 -1.23 21.84
CA PRO A 147 10.16 -0.08 20.95
C PRO A 147 11.31 -0.09 19.94
N SER A 148 11.26 -0.99 18.96
CA SER A 148 12.05 -0.87 17.74
C SER A 148 11.52 0.38 17.06
N ILE A 149 12.12 1.51 17.40
CA ILE A 149 11.90 2.78 16.75
C ILE A 149 11.99 2.49 15.25
N VAL A 150 10.87 2.66 14.55
CA VAL A 150 10.83 2.52 13.10
C VAL A 150 11.78 3.57 12.55
N HIS A 151 12.97 3.13 12.16
CA HIS A 151 14.01 4.01 11.68
C HIS A 151 13.94 4.03 10.15
N ASP A 152 13.75 5.22 9.58
CA ASP A 152 13.68 5.47 8.13
C ASP A 152 12.40 4.96 7.44
N PRO A 153 11.23 5.52 7.77
CA PRO A 153 10.00 5.26 7.04
C PRO A 153 10.07 5.89 5.63
N ARG A 154 9.76 5.10 4.61
CA ARG A 154 9.73 5.55 3.22
C ARG A 154 8.36 5.31 2.62
N ILE A 155 7.88 6.27 1.82
CA ILE A 155 6.66 6.12 1.03
C ILE A 155 7.05 5.91 -0.43
N LEU A 156 6.61 4.78 -1.01
CA LEU A 156 6.70 4.49 -2.44
C LEU A 156 5.31 4.71 -3.05
N ILE A 157 5.23 5.58 -4.07
CA ILE A 157 3.99 5.86 -4.80
C ILE A 157 4.12 5.30 -6.20
N LEU A 158 3.20 4.41 -6.57
CA LEU A 158 3.06 3.83 -7.90
C LEU A 158 1.81 4.42 -8.55
N SER A 159 1.99 5.50 -9.31
CA SER A 159 0.92 6.26 -9.95
C SER A 159 0.80 5.89 -11.43
N VAL A 160 -0.43 5.71 -11.91
CA VAL A 160 -0.71 5.50 -13.34
C VAL A 160 -1.59 6.63 -13.88
N SER A 161 -2.40 7.25 -13.02
CA SER A 161 -3.36 8.30 -13.35
C SER A 161 -2.67 9.63 -13.66
N PRO A 162 -3.23 10.44 -14.57
CA PRO A 162 -2.71 11.77 -14.85
C PRO A 162 -2.93 12.74 -13.67
N ASP A 163 -2.08 13.75 -13.58
CA ASP A 163 -2.18 14.77 -12.55
C ASP A 163 -3.40 15.68 -12.76
N LEU A 164 -4.09 15.96 -11.65
CA LEU A 164 -5.22 16.89 -11.61
C LEU A 164 -4.81 18.17 -10.88
N SER A 165 -5.13 19.32 -11.46
CA SER A 165 -4.82 20.64 -10.88
C SER A 165 -5.45 20.84 -9.50
N SER A 166 -6.65 20.28 -9.27
CA SER A 166 -7.34 20.30 -7.97
C SER A 166 -6.58 19.55 -6.86
N SER A 167 -5.75 18.57 -7.22
CA SER A 167 -4.97 17.76 -6.26
C SER A 167 -3.64 18.38 -5.88
N TYR A 168 -3.20 19.43 -6.59
CA TYR A 168 -1.88 20.05 -6.38
C TYR A 168 -1.70 20.57 -4.95
N ILE A 169 -2.61 21.41 -4.45
CA ILE A 169 -2.47 22.02 -3.11
C ILE A 169 -2.45 20.93 -2.01
N PRO A 170 -3.37 19.96 -1.99
CA PRO A 170 -3.31 18.88 -1.00
C PRO A 170 -2.05 18.01 -1.09
N ILE A 171 -1.55 17.70 -2.30
CA ILE A 171 -0.28 16.98 -2.47
C ILE A 171 0.88 17.78 -1.89
N MET A 172 0.94 19.09 -2.17
CA MET A 172 1.97 19.97 -1.61
C MET A 172 1.93 20.01 -0.08
N ASN A 173 0.75 20.08 0.51
CA ASN A 173 0.59 20.01 1.97
C ASN A 173 1.09 18.67 2.52
N ALA A 174 0.77 17.55 1.86
CA ALA A 174 1.25 16.23 2.25
C ALA A 174 2.78 16.13 2.17
N ILE A 175 3.41 16.70 1.13
CA ILE A 175 4.88 16.77 1.01
C ILE A 175 5.49 17.60 2.14
N PHE A 176 4.90 18.77 2.48
CA PHE A 176 5.39 19.58 3.60
C PHE A 176 5.20 18.89 4.95
N SER A 177 4.12 18.12 5.12
CA SER A 177 3.93 17.27 6.30
C SER A 177 4.98 16.17 6.35
N ALA A 178 5.28 15.51 5.23
CA ALA A 178 6.31 14.47 5.14
C ALA A 178 7.71 15.00 5.47
N GLN A 179 8.03 16.24 5.09
CA GLN A 179 9.31 16.89 5.42
C GLN A 179 9.49 17.20 6.92
N LYS A 180 8.39 17.32 7.66
CA LYS A 180 8.39 17.63 9.10
C LYS A 180 8.32 16.38 9.99
N LEU A 181 7.93 15.25 9.40
CA LEU A 181 7.83 13.96 10.07
C LEU A 181 9.24 13.41 10.37
#